data_AF-A0A5B7GTV9-F1
#
_entry.id   AF-A0A5B7GTV9-F1
#
_cell.length_a   1.000
_cell.length_b   1.000
_cell.length_c   1.000
_cell.angle_alpha   90.00
_cell.angle_beta   90.00
_cell.angle_gamma   90.00
#
_symmetry.space_group_name_H-M   'P 1'
#
loop_
_entity.id
_entity.type
_entity.pdbx_description
1 polymer ?
#
loop_
_entity_poly.entity_id
_entity_poly.type
_entity_poly.pdbx_seq_one_letter_code
_entity_poly.pdbx_strand_id
1 'polypeptide(L)'
;MDNGGQWSKEVLQLNTMAQWVEESTRYTGEEEPSLLELVFTKKPELPPSIQYLSAMGRSDHVTLELEIQEEDGISYRDEKKGD
;
A
#
# COMPACT_ATOMS: atom_id res chain seq x y z
N MET A 1 -22.23 -12.05 6.16
CA MET A 1 -21.78 -10.73 6.63
C MET A 1 -21.76 -9.82 5.43
N ASP A 2 -22.47 -8.69 5.53
CA ASP A 2 -22.50 -7.66 4.49
C ASP A 2 -21.07 -7.13 4.30
N ASN A 3 -20.58 -7.16 3.06
CA ASN A 3 -19.24 -6.72 2.68
C ASN A 3 -19.19 -5.20 2.68
N GLY A 4 -19.30 -4.62 3.89
CA GLY A 4 -19.22 -3.18 4.14
C GLY A 4 -17.91 -2.61 3.59
N GLY A 5 -17.95 -2.16 2.34
CA GLY A 5 -16.90 -1.36 1.72
C GLY A 5 -15.68 -2.13 1.20
N GLN A 6 -15.83 -3.36 0.68
CA GLN A 6 -14.74 -3.91 -0.15
C GLN A 6 -14.69 -3.13 -1.47
N TRP A 7 -13.83 -2.10 -1.52
CA TRP A 7 -13.56 -1.37 -2.75
C TRP A 7 -13.08 -2.34 -3.81
N SER A 8 -13.81 -2.42 -4.91
CA SER A 8 -13.49 -3.36 -5.97
C SER A 8 -12.19 -2.93 -6.66
N LYS A 9 -11.42 -3.90 -7.17
CA LYS A 9 -10.15 -3.65 -7.88
C LYS A 9 -10.33 -2.66 -9.03
N GLU A 10 -11.52 -2.61 -9.61
CA GLU A 10 -11.91 -1.68 -10.67
C GLU A 10 -11.97 -0.22 -10.19
N VAL A 11 -12.47 0.05 -8.97
CA VAL A 11 -12.52 1.42 -8.42
C VAL A 11 -11.11 1.96 -8.16
N LEU A 12 -10.19 1.09 -7.76
CA LEU A 12 -8.79 1.45 -7.54
C LEU A 12 -8.07 1.76 -8.86
N GLN A 13 -8.34 0.96 -9.91
CA GLN A 13 -7.80 1.19 -11.25
C GLN A 13 -8.27 2.51 -11.87
N LEU A 14 -9.54 2.89 -11.67
CA LEU A 14 -10.07 4.16 -12.18
C LEU A 14 -9.30 5.37 -11.62
N ASN A 15 -8.81 5.26 -10.38
CA ASN A 15 -8.09 6.32 -9.69
C ASN A 15 -6.56 6.26 -9.88
N THR A 16 -6.05 5.38 -10.76
CA THR A 16 -4.61 5.14 -10.96
C THR A 16 -3.89 4.76 -9.65
N MET A 17 -4.61 4.13 -8.73
CA MET A 17 -4.06 3.67 -7.45
C MET A 17 -3.84 2.15 -7.49
N ALA A 18 -2.71 1.73 -6.94
CA ALA A 18 -2.41 0.33 -6.69
C ALA A 18 -2.59 0.03 -5.20
N GLN A 19 -3.24 -1.09 -4.92
CA GLN A 19 -3.34 -1.67 -3.58
C GLN A 19 -2.30 -2.79 -3.47
N TRP A 20 -1.50 -2.78 -2.39
CA TRP A 20 -0.28 -3.59 -2.31
C TRP A 20 -0.31 -4.73 -1.28
N VAL A 21 -1.34 -4.80 -0.45
CA VAL A 21 -1.41 -5.75 0.67
C VAL A 21 -2.19 -6.98 0.25
N GLU A 22 -1.52 -8.10 0.05
CA GLU A 22 -2.15 -9.32 -0.47
C GLU A 22 -2.52 -10.31 0.64
N GLU A 23 -1.81 -10.29 1.77
CA GLU A 23 -2.00 -11.23 2.88
C GLU A 23 -3.00 -10.73 3.93
N SER A 24 -3.66 -11.65 4.64
CA SER A 24 -4.44 -11.30 5.83
C SER A 24 -3.56 -10.59 6.85
N THR A 25 -4.09 -9.53 7.43
CA THR A 25 -3.33 -8.64 8.30
C THR A 25 -3.87 -8.65 9.72
N ARG A 26 -5.01 -9.30 9.97
CA ARG A 26 -5.55 -9.53 11.30
C ARG A 26 -5.72 -11.02 11.58
N TYR A 27 -5.22 -11.45 12.74
CA TYR A 27 -5.27 -12.81 13.24
C TYR A 27 -5.69 -12.81 14.71
N THR A 28 -6.97 -13.07 14.97
CA THR A 28 -7.54 -13.05 16.31
C THR A 28 -7.98 -14.45 16.72
N GLY A 29 -7.14 -15.21 17.41
CA GLY A 29 -7.53 -16.50 18.03
C GLY A 29 -8.23 -17.47 17.06
N GLU A 30 -9.53 -17.65 17.25
CA GLU A 30 -10.39 -18.55 16.44
C GLU A 30 -11.15 -17.81 15.31
N GLU A 31 -11.03 -16.49 15.20
CA GLU A 31 -11.64 -15.71 14.12
C GLU A 31 -10.94 -15.99 12.78
N GLU A 32 -11.71 -15.92 11.70
CA GLU A 32 -11.18 -16.06 10.35
C GLU A 32 -10.19 -14.92 10.04
N PRO A 33 -8.98 -15.22 9.51
CA PRO A 33 -8.02 -14.20 9.13
C PRO A 33 -8.62 -13.19 8.14
N SER A 34 -8.39 -11.90 8.38
CA SER A 34 -8.96 -10.84 7.55
C SER A 34 -7.89 -9.87 7.04
N LEU A 35 -8.06 -9.40 5.80
CA LEU A 35 -7.28 -8.33 5.19
C LEU A 35 -7.94 -6.99 5.55
N LEU A 36 -7.40 -6.30 6.55
CA LEU A 36 -7.94 -5.03 7.06
C LEU A 36 -6.99 -3.86 6.87
N GLU A 37 -5.69 -4.12 6.96
CA GLU A 37 -4.65 -3.14 6.69
C GLU A 37 -4.47 -3.04 5.17
N LEU A 38 -4.68 -1.84 4.63
CA LEU A 38 -4.60 -1.57 3.20
C LEU A 38 -3.59 -0.46 2.95
N VAL A 39 -2.73 -0.65 1.96
CA VAL A 39 -1.82 0.37 1.46
C VAL A 39 -2.20 0.67 0.03
N PHE A 40 -2.47 1.95 -0.23
CA PHE A 40 -2.72 2.48 -1.56
C PHE A 40 -1.63 3.47 -1.94
N THR A 41 -1.05 3.31 -3.12
CA THR A 41 -0.16 4.31 -3.71
C THR A 41 -0.65 4.67 -5.10
N LYS A 42 -0.25 5.84 -5.62
CA LYS A 42 -0.22 6.02 -7.08
C LYS A 42 0.69 4.93 -7.67
N LYS A 43 0.35 4.40 -8.83
CA LYS A 43 1.14 3.33 -9.47
C LYS A 43 2.60 3.83 -9.66
N PRO A 44 3.57 3.33 -8.88
CA PRO A 44 4.96 3.74 -8.97
C PRO A 44 5.61 3.07 -10.19
N GLU A 45 6.77 3.58 -10.62
CA GLU A 45 7.57 2.93 -11.68
C GLU A 45 8.02 1.52 -11.26
N LEU A 46 8.36 1.36 -9.98
CA LEU A 46 8.78 0.10 -9.39
C LEU A 46 7.88 -0.30 -8.22
N PRO A 47 7.45 -1.57 -8.14
CA PRO A 47 6.69 -2.06 -6.99
C PRO A 47 7.42 -1.82 -5.67
N PRO A 48 6.71 -1.41 -4.60
CA PRO A 48 7.31 -1.30 -3.28
C PRO A 48 7.67 -2.69 -2.73
N SER A 49 8.68 -2.74 -1.87
CA SER A 49 8.92 -3.90 -1.02
C SER A 49 7.99 -3.82 0.19
N ILE A 50 7.29 -4.91 0.48
CA ILE A 50 6.38 -5.01 1.64
C ILE A 50 6.80 -6.21 2.49
N GLN A 51 6.92 -6.00 3.80
CA GLN A 51 7.19 -7.04 4.78
C GLN A 51 6.06 -7.11 5.80
N TYR A 52 5.68 -8.35 6.13
CA TYR A 52 4.64 -8.68 7.09
C TYR A 52 5.31 -9.14 8.39
N LEU A 53 5.35 -8.25 9.38
CA LEU A 53 6.00 -8.50 10.65
C LEU A 53 4.95 -8.91 11.71
N SER A 54 5.19 -10.05 12.37
CA SER A 54 4.34 -10.49 13.48
C SER A 54 4.35 -9.44 14.59
N ALA A 55 3.17 -8.99 15.02
CA ALA A 55 3.07 -8.23 16.25
C ALA A 55 3.36 -9.17 17.40
N MET A 56 4.52 -9.02 18.03
CA MET A 56 5.07 -9.87 19.12
C MET A 56 4.17 -9.90 20.38
N GLY A 57 2.96 -10.45 20.27
CA GLY A 57 1.94 -10.55 21.32
C GLY A 57 1.28 -9.24 21.73
N ARG A 58 1.56 -8.11 21.06
CA ARG A 58 1.05 -6.78 21.44
C ARG A 58 -0.20 -6.33 20.66
N SER A 59 -0.46 -6.96 19.53
CA SER A 59 -1.57 -6.64 18.62
C SER A 59 -2.03 -7.93 17.95
N ASP A 60 -3.31 -8.03 17.64
CA ASP A 60 -3.88 -9.04 16.74
C ASP A 60 -3.72 -8.65 15.26
N HIS A 61 -3.20 -7.45 14.99
CA HIS A 61 -2.85 -6.96 13.66
C HIS A 61 -1.35 -7.11 13.36
N VAL A 62 -1.03 -7.49 12.12
CA VAL A 62 0.32 -7.55 11.54
C VAL A 62 0.88 -6.14 11.39
N THR A 63 2.17 -5.99 11.66
CA THR A 63 2.90 -4.76 11.34
C THR A 63 3.39 -4.83 9.90
N LEU A 64 2.98 -3.87 9.07
CA LEU A 64 3.46 -3.76 7.69
C LEU A 64 4.64 -2.80 7.63
N GLU A 65 5.76 -3.25 7.10
CA GLU A 65 6.90 -2.39 6.76
C GLU A 65 6.94 -2.25 5.24
N LEU A 66 6.97 -1.01 4.75
CA LEU A 66 7.01 -0.70 3.33
C LEU A 66 8.22 0.16 3.01
N GLU A 67 8.92 -0.22 1.95
CA GLU A 67 9.95 0.61 1.33
C GLU A 67 9.53 0.94 -0.10
N ILE A 68 9.47 2.25 -0.37
CA ILE A 68 9.01 2.83 -1.63
C ILE A 68 10.19 3.60 -2.20
N GLN A 69 10.53 3.37 -3.47
CA GLN A 69 11.51 4.18 -4.16
C GLN A 69 10.90 5.54 -4.48
N GLU A 70 11.58 6.62 -4.10
CA GLU A 70 11.21 7.96 -4.54
C GLU A 70 11.45 8.07 -6.06
N GLU A 71 10.49 8.66 -6.77
CA GLU A 71 10.68 9.02 -8.17
C GLU A 71 11.72 10.14 -8.24
N ASP A 72 12.78 9.97 -9.04
CA ASP A 72 13.82 10.98 -9.23
C ASP A 72 13.17 12.32 -9.59
N GLY A 73 13.21 13.25 -8.64
CA GLY A 73 12.50 14.52 -8.74
C GLY A 73 12.78 15.20 -10.06
N ILE A 74 11.72 15.53 -10.80
CA ILE A 74 11.76 16.21 -12.10
C ILE A 74 12.70 17.42 -11.99
N SER A 75 13.93 17.28 -12.51
CA SER A 75 14.90 18.37 -12.54
C SER A 75 14.44 19.35 -13.61
N TYR A 76 13.73 20.40 -13.20
CA TYR A 76 13.47 21.55 -14.06
C TYR A 76 14.81 22.22 -14.38
N ARG A 77 15.38 21.87 -15.54
CA ARG A 77 16.53 22.58 -16.09
C ARG A 77 16.02 23.97 -16.47
N ASP A 78 16.30 24.94 -15.62
CA ASP A 78 16.00 26.35 -15.87
C ASP A 78 16.89 26.81 -17.03
N GLU A 79 16.43 26.60 -18.27
CA GLU A 79 17.09 27.10 -19.48
C GLU A 79 16.94 28.62 -19.52
N LYS A 80 17.79 29.30 -18.75
CA LYS A 80 18.03 30.73 -18.88
C LYS A 80 18.71 30.96 -20.23
N LYS A 81 17.94 31.31 -21.26
CA LYS A 81 18.50 31.96 -22.45
C LYS A 81 19.14 33.28 -21.99
N GLY A 82 20.47 33.35 -22.16
CA GLY A 82 21.23 34.58 -21.97
C GLY A 82 20.80 35.66 -22.95
N ASP A 83 20.84 36.89 -22.46
CA ASP A 83 20.72 38.16 -23.20
C ASP A 83 21.98 38.40 -24.05
#